data_AF-A0A4P6PG95-F1
#
_entry.id   AF-A0A4P6PG95-F1
#
_cell.length_a   1.000
_cell.length_b   1.000
_cell.length_c   1.000
_cell.angle_alpha   90.00
_cell.angle_beta   90.00
_cell.angle_gamma   90.00
#
_symmetry.space_group_name_H-M   'P 1'
#
loop_
_entity.id
_entity.type
_entity.pdbx_description
1 polymer ?
#
loop_
_entity_poly.entity_id
_entity_poly.type
_entity_poly.pdbx_seq_one_letter_code
_entity_poly.pdbx_strand_id
1 'polypeptide(L)'
;MKKNGIVLMVVMIGFVFASSSSASKMSASDSQVPTHADAAMVFGKYFGLFERYVDKNASLSDCVSFFNDQGVYFGLMEVVNGTEFTLKDCARVMGQIELLFSGEAEYFMGKVKLPKGIASWEEFCIINRVDYREGYAALVDTLKILSRLKH
;
A
#
# COMPACT_ATOMS: atom_id res chain seq x y z
N MET A 1 -51.29 -34.54 47.59
CA MET A 1 -50.72 -35.92 47.59
C MET A 1 -50.52 -36.28 46.13
N LYS A 2 -49.34 -36.55 45.58
CA LYS A 2 -48.29 -37.48 46.00
C LYS A 2 -46.95 -36.97 45.42
N LYS A 3 -45.91 -36.94 46.26
CA LYS A 3 -44.51 -36.83 45.85
C LYS A 3 -44.13 -38.06 45.03
N ASN A 4 -43.22 -37.91 44.08
CA ASN A 4 -42.20 -38.92 43.76
C ASN A 4 -41.02 -38.19 43.13
N GLY A 5 -39.91 -38.19 43.87
CA GLY A 5 -38.64 -37.64 43.44
C GLY A 5 -37.93 -38.60 42.50
N ILE A 6 -37.23 -38.03 41.54
CA ILE A 6 -36.14 -38.69 40.85
C ILE A 6 -34.93 -37.80 41.06
N VAL A 7 -34.00 -38.33 41.85
CA VAL A 7 -32.67 -37.78 42.11
C VAL A 7 -31.90 -37.85 40.78
N LEU A 8 -31.67 -36.71 40.14
CA LEU A 8 -30.79 -36.64 38.97
C LEU A 8 -29.37 -36.37 39.47
N MET A 9 -28.56 -37.42 39.36
CA MET A 9 -27.16 -37.50 39.74
C MET A 9 -26.32 -36.56 38.87
N VAL A 10 -25.62 -35.62 39.51
CA VAL A 10 -24.64 -34.73 38.87
C VAL A 10 -23.43 -35.57 38.48
N VAL A 11 -23.25 -35.80 37.18
CA VAL A 11 -22.03 -36.38 36.61
C VAL A 11 -21.20 -35.23 36.03
N MET A 12 -20.25 -34.75 36.84
CA MET A 12 -19.17 -33.87 36.42
C MET A 12 -18.14 -34.71 35.65
N ILE A 13 -18.21 -34.73 34.32
CA ILE A 13 -17.10 -35.19 33.48
C ILE A 13 -16.38 -33.95 32.96
N GLY A 14 -15.23 -33.67 33.58
CA GLY A 14 -14.27 -32.69 33.09
C GLY A 14 -13.63 -33.20 31.80
N PHE A 15 -13.94 -32.55 30.68
CA PHE A 15 -13.10 -32.61 29.50
C PHE A 15 -12.05 -31.51 29.61
N VAL A 16 -10.82 -31.96 29.88
CA VAL A 16 -9.59 -31.17 29.76
C VAL A 16 -9.49 -30.71 28.31
N PHE A 17 -9.69 -29.42 28.05
CA PHE A 17 -9.19 -28.81 26.83
C PHE A 17 -7.67 -28.87 26.89
N ALA A 18 -7.08 -29.83 26.18
CA ALA A 18 -5.70 -29.72 25.74
C ALA A 18 -5.66 -28.56 24.74
N SER A 19 -5.49 -27.35 25.26
CA SER A 19 -5.02 -26.22 24.47
C SER A 19 -3.63 -26.61 23.99
N SER A 20 -3.56 -27.20 22.79
CA SER A 20 -2.35 -27.21 22.00
C SER A 20 -2.04 -25.76 21.68
N SER A 21 -1.35 -25.09 22.62
CA SER A 21 -0.63 -23.85 22.42
C SER A 21 0.45 -24.16 21.40
N SER A 22 0.04 -24.13 20.13
CA SER A 22 0.95 -23.80 19.05
C SER A 22 1.45 -22.41 19.40
N ALA A 23 2.61 -22.36 20.03
CA ALA A 23 3.41 -21.17 20.14
C ALA A 23 3.85 -20.80 18.72
N SER A 24 2.90 -20.26 17.96
CA SER A 24 3.16 -19.50 16.76
C SER A 24 4.05 -18.38 17.22
N LYS A 25 5.32 -18.43 16.82
CA LYS A 25 6.26 -17.33 16.94
C LYS A 25 5.53 -16.07 16.47
N MET A 26 5.17 -15.21 17.42
CA MET A 26 4.76 -13.86 17.12
C MET A 26 6.03 -13.17 16.66
N SER A 27 6.33 -13.26 15.37
CA SER A 27 7.42 -12.48 14.79
C SER A 27 6.97 -11.03 14.85
N ALA A 28 7.75 -10.26 15.61
CA ALA A 28 7.70 -8.83 15.69
C ALA A 28 7.60 -8.21 14.29
N SER A 29 6.88 -7.09 14.22
CA SER A 29 6.63 -6.24 13.05
C SER A 29 7.67 -6.39 11.94
N ASP A 30 7.27 -7.08 10.88
CA ASP A 30 8.03 -7.06 9.62
C ASP A 30 7.74 -5.70 8.98
N SER A 31 8.64 -4.74 9.17
CA SER A 31 8.58 -3.45 8.50
C SER A 31 8.92 -3.69 7.03
N GLN A 32 7.94 -4.12 6.25
CA GLN A 32 8.08 -4.28 4.81
C GLN A 32 8.47 -2.92 4.22
N VAL A 33 9.70 -2.83 3.72
CA VAL A 33 10.19 -1.66 3.00
C VAL A 33 9.48 -1.64 1.64
N PRO A 34 8.76 -0.56 1.28
CA PRO A 34 8.07 -0.49 -0.01
C PRO A 34 9.07 -0.59 -1.16
N THR A 35 8.71 -1.33 -2.21
CA THR A 35 9.44 -1.35 -3.47
C THR A 35 8.76 -0.48 -4.53
N HIS A 36 9.44 -0.21 -5.64
CA HIS A 36 8.84 0.50 -6.78
C HIS A 36 7.62 -0.24 -7.35
N ALA A 37 7.63 -1.58 -7.31
CA ALA A 37 6.50 -2.40 -7.72
C ALA A 37 5.29 -2.22 -6.77
N ASP A 38 5.55 -2.22 -5.47
CA ASP A 38 4.53 -1.99 -4.44
C ASP A 38 3.89 -0.61 -4.64
N ALA A 39 4.72 0.43 -4.81
CA ALA A 39 4.26 1.80 -5.03
C ALA A 39 3.38 1.90 -6.28
N ALA A 40 3.83 1.38 -7.43
CA ALA A 40 3.05 1.44 -8.67
C ALA A 40 1.67 0.76 -8.52
N MET A 41 1.62 -0.40 -7.86
CA MET A 41 0.35 -1.09 -7.59
C MET A 41 -0.55 -0.29 -6.66
N VAL A 42 0.02 0.27 -5.58
CA VAL A 42 -0.76 0.98 -4.57
C VAL A 42 -1.29 2.31 -5.05
N PHE A 43 -0.45 3.12 -5.70
CA PHE A 43 -0.90 4.36 -6.34
C PHE A 43 -1.95 4.08 -7.42
N GLY A 44 -1.76 3.03 -8.22
CA GLY A 44 -2.67 2.70 -9.32
C GLY A 44 -4.03 2.21 -8.85
N LYS A 45 -4.08 1.37 -7.81
CA LYS A 45 -5.29 0.65 -7.42
C LYS A 45 -5.99 1.15 -6.16
N TYR A 46 -5.23 1.64 -5.18
CA TYR A 46 -5.75 1.82 -3.82
C TYR A 46 -5.82 3.28 -3.38
N PHE A 47 -5.11 4.20 -4.06
CA PHE A 47 -5.16 5.62 -3.73
C PHE A 47 -6.41 6.34 -4.27
N GLY A 48 -7.29 5.65 -5.00
CA GLY A 48 -8.56 6.20 -5.49
C GLY A 48 -8.43 7.19 -6.65
N LEU A 49 -7.26 7.81 -6.84
CA LEU A 49 -6.97 8.80 -7.87
C LEU A 49 -7.20 8.27 -9.29
N PHE A 50 -6.94 6.98 -9.51
CA PHE A 50 -6.99 6.35 -10.82
C PHE A 50 -7.99 5.21 -10.92
N GLU A 51 -8.93 5.07 -9.97
CA GLU A 51 -9.91 3.96 -9.95
C GLU A 51 -10.75 3.84 -11.22
N ARG A 52 -10.96 4.94 -11.95
CA ARG A 52 -11.68 4.94 -13.23
C ARG A 52 -10.83 4.53 -14.43
N TYR A 53 -9.51 4.52 -14.28
CA TYR A 53 -8.54 4.32 -15.36
C TYR A 53 -7.75 3.01 -15.22
N VAL A 54 -7.58 2.52 -13.99
CA VAL A 54 -6.85 1.28 -13.69
C VAL A 54 -7.84 0.25 -13.14
N ASP A 55 -7.95 -0.89 -13.82
CA ASP A 55 -8.79 -2.01 -13.36
C ASP A 55 -8.31 -2.51 -11.99
N LYS A 56 -9.24 -2.88 -11.10
CA LYS A 56 -8.92 -3.46 -9.79
C LYS A 56 -8.07 -4.73 -9.92
N ASN A 57 -8.22 -5.46 -11.01
CA ASN A 57 -7.47 -6.67 -11.36
C ASN A 57 -6.26 -6.40 -12.25
N ALA A 58 -5.93 -5.14 -12.55
CA ALA A 58 -4.78 -4.77 -13.39
C ALA A 58 -3.48 -5.44 -12.90
N SER A 59 -2.65 -5.91 -13.82
CA SER A 59 -1.35 -6.44 -13.46
C SER A 59 -0.38 -5.32 -13.04
N LEU A 60 0.75 -5.68 -12.42
CA LEU A 60 1.83 -4.73 -12.17
C LEU A 60 2.28 -4.03 -13.46
N SER A 61 2.36 -4.78 -14.56
CA SER A 61 2.73 -4.24 -15.87
C SER A 61 1.74 -3.19 -16.35
N ASP A 62 0.44 -3.43 -16.15
CA ASP A 62 -0.60 -2.48 -16.54
C ASP A 62 -0.51 -1.19 -15.71
N CYS A 63 -0.30 -1.29 -14.40
CA CYS A 63 -0.12 -0.13 -13.54
C CYS A 63 1.12 0.68 -13.93
N VAL A 64 2.26 0.02 -14.12
CA VAL A 64 3.52 0.69 -14.52
C VAL A 64 3.38 1.33 -15.89
N SER A 65 2.78 0.64 -16.86
CA SER A 65 2.57 1.18 -18.21
C SER A 65 1.66 2.40 -18.18
N PHE A 66 0.53 2.30 -17.47
CA PHE A 66 -0.39 3.42 -17.28
C PHE A 66 0.33 4.66 -16.75
N PHE A 67 1.09 4.54 -15.67
CA PHE A 67 1.82 5.68 -15.12
C PHE A 67 2.87 6.25 -16.07
N ASN A 68 3.65 5.37 -16.71
CA ASN A 68 4.67 5.79 -17.66
C ASN A 68 4.08 6.49 -18.89
N ASP A 69 2.92 6.05 -19.39
CA ASP A 69 2.21 6.69 -20.51
C ASP A 69 1.70 8.09 -20.15
N GLN A 70 1.37 8.30 -18.87
CA GLN A 70 1.00 9.61 -18.33
C GLN A 70 2.22 10.48 -17.95
N GLY A 71 3.44 9.93 -18.05
CA GLY A 71 4.69 10.59 -17.70
C GLY A 71 5.04 10.57 -16.20
N VAL A 72 4.27 9.86 -15.37
CA VAL A 72 4.63 9.56 -13.98
C VAL A 72 5.56 8.35 -13.99
N TYR A 73 6.86 8.59 -13.83
CA TYR A 73 7.83 7.58 -14.21
C TYR A 73 8.05 6.52 -13.11
N PHE A 74 7.84 5.26 -13.45
CA PHE A 74 8.35 4.11 -12.71
C PHE A 74 9.37 3.38 -13.58
N GLY A 75 10.62 3.38 -13.12
CA GLY A 75 11.71 2.76 -13.86
C GLY A 75 11.61 1.25 -13.86
N LEU A 76 11.71 0.66 -15.06
CA LEU A 76 11.51 -0.79 -15.25
C LEU A 76 12.54 -1.62 -14.48
N MET A 77 13.80 -1.16 -14.43
CA MET A 77 14.85 -1.88 -13.72
C MET A 77 14.62 -1.83 -12.20
N GLU A 78 14.20 -0.69 -11.68
CA GLU A 78 13.88 -0.48 -10.27
C GLU A 78 12.71 -1.36 -9.85
N VAL A 79 11.69 -1.48 -10.71
CA VAL A 79 10.53 -2.36 -10.50
C VAL A 79 10.95 -3.83 -10.51
N VAL A 80 11.70 -4.27 -11.53
CA VAL A 80 12.11 -5.69 -11.68
C VAL A 80 13.09 -6.12 -10.60
N ASN A 81 14.02 -5.25 -10.21
CA ASN A 81 15.01 -5.55 -9.19
C ASN A 81 14.45 -5.48 -7.76
N GLY A 82 13.20 -5.06 -7.58
CA GLY A 82 12.61 -4.85 -6.26
C GLY A 82 13.33 -3.74 -5.48
N THR A 83 13.80 -2.71 -6.18
CA THR A 83 14.50 -1.59 -5.55
C THR A 83 13.56 -0.85 -4.59
N GLU A 84 14.10 -0.51 -3.42
CA GLU A 84 13.42 0.29 -2.41
C GLU A 84 12.82 1.56 -3.04
N PHE A 85 11.57 1.83 -2.70
CA PHE A 85 10.88 3.07 -3.02
C PHE A 85 11.00 3.99 -1.82
N THR A 86 11.73 5.08 -1.98
CA THR A 86 12.06 5.98 -0.88
C THR A 86 11.01 7.08 -0.73
N LEU A 87 11.10 7.83 0.37
CA LEU A 87 10.31 9.04 0.57
C LEU A 87 10.53 10.09 -0.54
N LYS A 88 11.74 10.17 -1.09
CA LYS A 88 12.08 11.05 -2.21
C LYS A 88 11.39 10.62 -3.50
N ASP A 89 11.31 9.31 -3.75
CA ASP A 89 10.55 8.76 -4.88
C ASP A 89 9.06 9.04 -4.73
N CYS A 90 8.54 8.99 -3.51
CA CYS A 90 7.16 9.38 -3.22
C CYS A 90 6.89 10.86 -3.54
N ALA A 91 7.79 11.76 -3.14
CA ALA A 91 7.69 13.18 -3.48
C ALA A 91 7.65 13.38 -4.99
N ARG A 92 8.52 12.69 -5.72
CA ARG A 92 8.54 12.73 -7.18
C ARG A 92 7.23 12.24 -7.79
N VAL A 93 6.79 11.04 -7.44
CA VAL A 93 5.57 10.45 -8.00
C VAL A 93 4.36 11.33 -7.70
N MET A 94 4.18 11.77 -6.45
CA MET A 94 3.04 12.61 -6.08
C MET A 94 3.10 14.00 -6.70
N GLY A 95 4.28 14.62 -6.78
CA GLY A 95 4.44 15.89 -7.48
C GLY A 95 4.15 15.79 -8.98
N GLN A 96 4.56 14.70 -9.62
CA GLN A 96 4.23 14.43 -11.03
C GLN A 96 2.72 14.21 -11.23
N ILE A 97 2.08 13.49 -10.29
CA ILE A 97 0.63 13.28 -10.29
C ILE A 97 -0.12 14.60 -10.10
N GLU A 98 0.32 15.45 -9.18
CA GLU A 98 -0.30 16.77 -8.93
C GLU A 98 -0.28 17.63 -10.19
N LEU A 99 0.89 17.75 -10.85
CA LEU A 99 1.01 18.50 -12.10
C LEU A 99 0.13 17.94 -13.22
N LEU A 100 -0.04 16.62 -13.26
CA LEU A 100 -0.92 15.97 -14.24
C LEU A 100 -2.38 16.34 -13.99
N PHE A 101 -2.83 16.29 -12.74
CA PHE A 101 -4.22 16.62 -12.39
C PHE A 101 -4.52 18.11 -12.44
N SER A 102 -3.55 18.99 -12.17
CA SER A 102 -3.71 20.44 -12.31
C SER A 102 -3.73 20.89 -13.77
N GLY A 103 -3.29 20.04 -14.71
CA GLY A 103 -3.14 20.39 -16.12
C GLY A 103 -1.91 21.23 -16.43
N GLU A 104 -0.97 21.35 -15.47
CA GLU A 104 0.26 22.13 -15.59
C GLU A 104 1.49 21.26 -15.93
N ALA A 105 1.29 19.96 -16.16
CA ALA A 105 2.35 19.04 -16.52
C ALA A 105 3.05 19.45 -17.82
N GLU A 106 4.34 19.76 -17.70
CA GLU A 106 5.25 19.85 -18.84
C GLU A 106 6.11 18.59 -18.91
N TYR A 107 6.49 18.19 -20.13
CA TYR A 107 7.17 16.91 -20.35
C TYR A 107 8.61 17.10 -20.86
N PHE A 108 9.48 16.18 -20.45
CA PHE A 108 10.82 16.01 -21.02
C PHE A 108 11.12 14.51 -21.16
N MET A 109 11.43 14.07 -22.38
CA MET A 109 11.67 12.65 -22.70
C MET A 109 10.54 11.73 -22.22
N GLY A 110 9.29 12.15 -22.43
CA GLY A 110 8.09 11.39 -22.04
C GLY A 110 7.77 11.40 -20.54
N LYS A 111 8.53 12.12 -19.71
CA LYS A 111 8.32 12.19 -18.26
C LYS A 111 7.88 13.58 -17.85
N VAL A 112 6.97 13.68 -16.88
CA VAL A 112 6.62 14.95 -16.25
C VAL A 112 7.88 15.54 -15.62
N LYS A 113 8.23 16.75 -16.04
CA LYS A 113 9.47 17.42 -15.64
C LYS A 113 9.21 18.32 -14.43
N LEU A 114 10.24 18.45 -13.60
CA LEU A 114 10.21 19.39 -12.48
C LEU A 114 10.10 20.83 -13.02
N PRO A 115 9.21 21.68 -12.48
CA PRO A 115 9.09 23.07 -12.92
C PRO A 115 10.42 23.84 -12.78
N LYS A 116 10.63 24.80 -13.68
CA LYS A 116 11.84 25.62 -13.66
C LYS A 116 11.93 26.42 -12.36
N GLY A 117 13.13 26.50 -11.78
CA GLY A 117 13.36 27.25 -10.55
C GLY A 117 13.03 26.50 -9.27
N ILE A 118 12.54 25.27 -9.36
CA ILE A 118 12.39 24.36 -8.22
C ILE A 118 13.60 23.42 -8.18
N ALA A 119 14.22 23.25 -7.01
CA ALA A 119 15.44 22.47 -6.85
C ALA A 119 15.17 20.96 -6.70
N SER A 120 14.01 20.58 -6.14
CA SER A 120 13.64 19.17 -5.96
C SER A 120 12.13 18.93 -5.93
N TRP A 121 11.73 17.66 -6.08
CA TRP A 121 10.32 17.29 -5.96
C TRP A 121 9.80 17.45 -4.52
N GLU A 122 10.66 17.28 -3.51
CA GLU A 122 10.31 17.58 -2.13
C GLU A 122 9.97 19.07 -1.94
N GLU A 123 10.78 19.96 -2.52
CA GLU A 123 10.52 21.40 -2.50
C GLU A 123 9.22 21.75 -3.25
N PHE A 124 9.01 21.15 -4.43
CA PHE A 124 7.76 21.29 -5.17
C PHE A 124 6.56 20.92 -4.30
N CYS A 125 6.62 19.77 -3.62
CA CYS A 125 5.53 19.31 -2.77
C CYS A 125 5.30 20.24 -1.58
N ILE A 126 6.35 20.76 -0.95
CA ILE A 126 6.23 21.71 0.17
C ILE A 126 5.54 23.01 -0.28
N ILE A 127 5.96 23.58 -1.42
CA ILE A 127 5.40 24.82 -1.95
C ILE A 127 3.92 24.65 -2.32
N ASN A 128 3.59 23.52 -2.96
CA ASN A 128 2.24 23.25 -3.45
C ASN A 128 1.35 22.49 -2.46
N ARG A 129 1.82 22.27 -1.23
CA ARG A 129 1.09 21.55 -0.16
C ARG A 129 0.63 20.16 -0.60
N VAL A 130 1.49 19.45 -1.32
CA VAL A 130 1.31 18.03 -1.62
C VAL A 130 1.91 17.23 -0.48
N ASP A 131 1.07 16.54 0.29
CA ASP A 131 1.48 15.84 1.51
C ASP A 131 2.15 14.48 1.24
N TYR A 132 3.27 14.50 0.52
CA TYR A 132 3.98 13.29 0.08
C TYR A 132 4.49 12.40 1.22
N ARG A 133 4.68 12.96 2.42
CA ARG A 133 5.07 12.21 3.62
C ARG A 133 3.92 11.36 4.15
N GLU A 134 2.73 11.91 4.14
CA GLU A 134 1.50 11.21 4.54
C GLU A 134 1.13 10.19 3.46
N GLY A 135 1.30 10.54 2.18
CA GLY A 135 1.18 9.58 1.08
C GLY A 135 2.13 8.39 1.23
N TYR A 136 3.40 8.62 1.59
CA TYR A 136 4.35 7.52 1.85
C TYR A 136 3.95 6.66 3.06
N ALA A 137 3.48 7.28 4.14
CA ALA A 137 2.97 6.55 5.31
C ALA A 137 1.75 5.70 4.95
N ALA A 138 0.81 6.25 4.18
CA ALA A 138 -0.37 5.53 3.70
C ALA A 138 -0.02 4.35 2.79
N LEU A 139 1.00 4.50 1.92
CA LEU A 139 1.56 3.40 1.13
C LEU A 139 2.04 2.26 2.04
N VAL A 140 2.88 2.58 3.02
CA VAL A 140 3.43 1.60 3.97
C VAL A 140 2.31 0.88 4.74
N ASP A 141 1.32 1.62 5.21
CA ASP A 141 0.20 1.04 5.97
C ASP A 141 -0.72 0.18 5.09
N THR A 142 -0.93 0.57 3.83
CA THR A 142 -1.66 -0.25 2.85
C THR A 142 -0.96 -1.58 2.63
N LEU A 143 0.37 -1.59 2.49
CA LEU A 143 1.14 -2.83 2.33
C LEU A 143 1.04 -3.75 3.54
N LYS A 144 1.06 -3.20 4.77
CA LYS A 144 0.82 -3.97 6.00
C LYS A 144 -0.57 -4.60 6.03
N ILE A 145 -1.59 -3.92 5.50
CA ILE A 145 -2.95 -4.47 5.42
C ILE A 145 -2.99 -5.60 4.39
N LEU A 146 -2.42 -5.38 3.21
CA LEU A 146 -2.41 -6.37 2.12
C LEU A 146 -1.63 -7.63 2.49
N SER A 147 -0.54 -7.52 3.25
CA SER A 147 0.22 -8.69 3.71
C SER A 147 -0.58 -9.54 4.71
N ARG A 148 -1.41 -8.90 5.56
CA ARG A 148 -2.29 -9.60 6.51
C ARG A 148 -3.44 -10.34 5.85
N LEU A 149 -3.93 -9.88 4.70
CA LEU A 149 -5.04 -10.50 3.97
C LEU A 149 -4.63 -11.74 3.16
N LYS A 150 -3.32 -11.97 2.99
CA LYS A 150 -2.78 -13.15 2.27
C LYS A 150 -2.61 -14.38 3.18
N HIS A 151 -2.92 -14.27 4.47
CA HIS A 151 -2.85 -15.32 5.48
C HIS A 151 -4.23 -15.60 6.07
#